data_AF-A0A2C5Y5Z9-F1
#
_entry.id   AF-A0A2C5Y5Z9-F1
#
_cell.length_a   1.000
_cell.length_b   1.000
_cell.length_c   1.000
_cell.angle_alpha   90.00
_cell.angle_beta   90.00
_cell.angle_gamma   90.00
#
_symmetry.space_group_name_H-M   'P 1'
#
loop_
_entity.id
_entity.type
_entity.pdbx_description
1 polymer ?
#
loop_
_entity_poly.entity_id
_entity_poly.type
_entity_poly.pdbx_seq_one_letter_code
_entity_poly.pdbx_strand_id
1 'polypeptide(L)'
;MFGAAGQIPPATLYFLWQWVIIGFLFNGFIKRRFFGWWSRYNYVTSGALDIGTAFCTVIVGLALGLSESNFPDWWGTRVWQNTLDFNGTAVTRQFIPNVTQPIGPETW
;
A
#
# COMPACT_ATOMS: atom_id res chain seq x y z
N MET A 1 7.87 -10.12 2.17
CA MET A 1 6.72 -10.15 1.23
C MET A 1 5.41 -10.63 1.85
N PHE A 2 5.38 -11.24 3.04
CA PHE A 2 4.12 -11.63 3.73
C PHE A 2 3.50 -10.55 4.64
N GLY A 3 4.10 -9.36 4.76
CA GLY A 3 3.56 -8.28 5.61
C GLY A 3 2.33 -7.57 5.05
N ALA A 4 2.13 -7.58 3.73
CA ALA A 4 1.01 -6.88 3.10
C ALA A 4 -0.34 -7.60 3.28
N ALA A 5 -0.32 -8.93 3.43
CA ALA A 5 -1.52 -9.75 3.63
C ALA A 5 -1.86 -9.98 5.12
N GLY A 6 -0.91 -9.74 6.04
CA GLY A 6 -1.11 -9.89 7.49
C GLY A 6 -1.77 -8.69 8.18
N GLN A 7 -2.03 -7.60 7.46
CA GLN A 7 -2.61 -6.35 7.96
C GLN A 7 -3.96 -6.06 7.27
N ILE A 8 -4.79 -7.08 7.15
CA ILE A 8 -6.21 -6.92 6.78
C ILE A 8 -6.95 -6.87 8.13
N PRO A 9 -7.17 -5.70 8.76
CA PRO A 9 -7.70 -4.48 8.15
C PRO A 9 -6.91 -3.23 8.63
N PRO A 10 -5.95 -2.70 7.84
CA PRO A 10 -6.17 -1.49 7.07
C PRO A 10 -5.15 -1.38 5.91
N ALA A 11 -4.88 -2.48 5.20
CA ALA A 11 -3.98 -2.45 4.04
C ALA A 11 -4.63 -1.60 2.93
N THR A 12 -4.32 -0.31 2.92
CA THR A 12 -4.79 0.64 1.91
C THR A 12 -4.45 0.07 0.54
N LEU A 13 -5.47 0.04 -0.33
CA LEU A 13 -5.39 -0.39 -1.72
C LEU A 13 -4.10 0.14 -2.40
N TYR A 14 -3.69 1.34 -2.03
CA TYR A 14 -2.48 2.02 -2.51
C TYR A 14 -1.24 1.15 -2.72
N PHE A 15 -0.81 0.36 -1.73
CA PHE A 15 0.41 -0.45 -1.86
C PHE A 15 0.26 -1.62 -2.83
N LEU A 16 -0.91 -2.26 -2.84
CA LEU A 16 -1.22 -3.37 -3.74
C LEU A 16 -1.33 -2.89 -5.18
N TRP A 17 -1.97 -1.75 -5.42
CA TRP A 17 -2.11 -1.17 -6.76
C TRP A 17 -0.76 -0.82 -7.38
N GLN A 18 0.18 -0.26 -6.61
CA GLN A 18 1.52 0.04 -7.11
C GLN A 18 2.24 -1.22 -7.61
N TRP A 19 2.18 -2.31 -6.84
CA TRP A 19 2.78 -3.59 -7.25
C TRP A 19 2.13 -4.15 -8.53
N VAL A 20 0.80 -4.11 -8.62
CA VAL A 20 0.06 -4.58 -9.80
C VAL A 20 0.43 -3.77 -11.05
N ILE A 21 0.53 -2.44 -10.93
CA ILE A 21 0.88 -1.56 -12.05
C ILE A 21 2.29 -1.88 -12.56
N ILE A 22 3.27 -2.00 -11.65
CA ILE A 22 4.66 -2.34 -12.02
C ILE A 22 4.72 -3.72 -12.67
N GLY A 23 4.03 -4.71 -12.07
CA GLY A 23 3.94 -6.07 -12.61
C GLY A 23 3.32 -6.11 -14.01
N PHE A 24 2.25 -5.35 -14.24
CA PHE A 24 1.58 -5.23 -15.53
C PHE A 24 2.46 -4.53 -16.58
N LEU A 25 3.18 -3.48 -16.21
CA LEU A 25 4.09 -2.79 -17.11
C LEU A 25 5.23 -3.70 -17.57
N PHE A 26 5.88 -4.40 -16.64
CA PHE A 26 7.02 -5.27 -16.94
C PHE A 26 6.62 -6.56 -17.67
N ASN A 27 5.61 -7.27 -17.18
CA ASN A 27 5.20 -8.55 -17.78
C ASN A 27 4.21 -8.40 -18.94
N GLY A 28 3.41 -7.33 -18.96
CA GLY A 28 2.41 -7.08 -19.99
C GLY A 28 2.97 -6.28 -21.16
N PHE A 29 3.57 -5.12 -20.89
CA PHE A 29 3.99 -4.21 -21.96
C PHE A 29 5.41 -4.51 -22.47
N ILE A 30 6.38 -4.54 -21.55
CA ILE A 30 7.80 -4.69 -21.88
C ILE A 30 8.09 -6.07 -22.47
N LYS A 31 7.55 -7.14 -21.86
CA LYS A 31 7.71 -8.51 -22.38
C LYS A 31 7.13 -8.68 -23.79
N ARG A 32 6.01 -8.02 -24.13
CA ARG A 32 5.38 -8.12 -25.46
C ARG A 32 6.12 -7.31 -26.54
N ARG A 33 6.66 -6.14 -26.19
CA ARG A 33 7.33 -5.25 -27.16
C ARG A 33 8.82 -5.60 -27.35
N PHE A 34 9.51 -5.98 -26.29
CA PHE A 34 10.97 -6.16 -26.26
C PHE A 34 11.38 -7.49 -25.62
N PHE A 35 10.85 -8.60 -26.13
CA PHE A 35 11.08 -9.93 -25.57
C PHE A 35 12.57 -10.31 -25.48
N GLY A 36 13.37 -9.97 -26.50
CA GLY A 36 14.81 -10.27 -26.51
C GLY A 36 15.60 -9.52 -25.44
N TRP A 37 15.26 -8.26 -25.19
CA TRP A 37 15.85 -7.48 -24.09
C TRP A 37 15.38 -8.00 -22.73
N TRP A 38 14.08 -8.26 -22.60
CA TRP A 38 13.48 -8.77 -21.36
C TRP A 38 14.12 -10.09 -20.94
N SER A 39 14.27 -11.07 -21.85
CA SER A 39 14.88 -12.36 -21.51
C SER A 39 16.34 -12.26 -21.06
N ARG A 40 17.08 -11.24 -21.49
CA ARG A 40 18.51 -11.09 -21.17
C ARG A 40 18.76 -10.21 -19.94
N TYR A 41 17.96 -9.17 -19.74
CA TYR A 41 18.21 -8.14 -18.73
C TYR A 41 17.23 -8.13 -17.56
N ASN A 42 16.15 -8.92 -17.58
CA ASN A 42 15.16 -8.92 -16.50
C ASN A 42 15.77 -9.19 -15.11
N TYR A 43 16.79 -10.05 -15.01
CA TYR A 43 17.49 -10.30 -13.76
C TYR A 43 18.28 -9.06 -13.27
N VAL A 44 18.99 -8.39 -14.19
CA VAL A 44 19.72 -7.15 -13.89
C VAL A 44 18.76 -6.04 -13.49
N THR A 45 17.62 -5.92 -14.17
CA THR A 45 16.59 -4.93 -13.84
C THR A 45 15.95 -5.21 -12.48
N SER A 46 15.72 -6.48 -12.12
CA SER A 46 15.25 -6.85 -10.79
C SER A 46 16.26 -6.46 -9.71
N GLY A 47 17.56 -6.72 -9.93
CA GLY A 47 18.61 -6.30 -9.00
C GLY A 47 18.73 -4.78 -8.89
N ALA A 48 18.59 -4.06 -10.01
CA ALA A 48 18.59 -2.61 -10.02
C ALA A 48 17.40 -2.01 -9.26
N LEU A 49 16.23 -2.66 -9.28
CA LEU A 49 15.05 -2.21 -8.53
C LEU A 49 15.26 -2.33 -7.01
N ASP A 50 15.90 -3.40 -6.55
CA ASP A 50 16.18 -3.62 -5.14
C ASP A 50 17.21 -2.62 -4.60
N ILE A 51 18.33 -2.47 -5.32
CA ILE A 51 19.37 -1.49 -4.99
C ILE A 51 18.82 -0.06 -5.11
N GLY A 52 18.01 0.22 -6.13
CA GLY A 52 17.36 1.52 -6.32
C GLY A 52 16.41 1.87 -5.17
N THR A 53 15.67 0.89 -4.65
CA THR A 53 14.79 1.09 -3.47
C THR A 53 15.61 1.45 -2.23
N ALA A 54 16.71 0.73 -1.98
CA ALA A 54 17.63 1.03 -0.89
C ALA A 54 18.24 2.44 -1.04
N PHE A 55 18.67 2.79 -2.25
CA PHE A 55 19.24 4.11 -2.56
C PHE A 55 18.23 5.25 -2.36
N CYS A 56 17.00 5.10 -2.86
CA CYS A 56 15.92 6.06 -2.62
C CYS A 56 15.62 6.22 -1.12
N THR A 57 15.62 5.13 -0.36
CA THR A 57 15.40 5.15 1.09
C THR A 57 16.48 5.97 1.79
N VAL A 58 17.75 5.79 1.41
CA VAL A 58 18.87 6.58 1.95
C VAL A 58 18.72 8.06 1.59
N ILE A 59 18.40 8.39 0.33
CA ILE A 59 18.20 9.78 -0.09
C ILE A 59 17.06 10.44 0.70
N VAL A 60 15.91 9.78 0.82
CA VAL A 60 14.76 10.31 1.56
C VAL A 60 15.10 10.47 3.04
N GLY A 61 15.80 9.49 3.63
CA GLY A 61 16.27 9.55 5.01
C GLY A 61 17.22 10.72 5.26
N LEU A 62 18.15 10.99 4.35
CA LEU A 62 19.03 12.15 4.43
C LEU A 62 18.29 13.47 4.17
N ALA A 63 17.41 13.50 3.17
CA ALA A 63 16.68 14.71 2.79
C ALA A 63 15.70 15.18 3.86
N LEU A 64 15.00 14.24 4.52
CA LEU A 64 14.01 14.56 5.56
C LEU A 64 14.60 14.52 6.98
N GLY A 65 15.59 13.65 7.23
CA GLY A 65 16.17 13.48 8.56
C GLY A 65 17.21 14.54 8.93
N LEU A 66 17.94 15.10 7.95
CA LEU A 66 18.89 16.20 8.20
C LEU A 66 18.26 17.58 8.00
N SER A 67 17.10 17.63 7.35
CA SER A 67 16.34 18.87 7.23
C SER A 67 15.58 19.04 8.54
N GLU A 68 16.07 19.92 9.42
CA GLU A 68 15.31 20.41 10.60
C GLU A 68 14.07 21.24 10.19
N SER A 69 13.42 20.87 9.08
CA SER A 69 12.20 21.51 8.59
C SER A 69 10.98 20.80 9.16
N ASN A 70 10.00 21.59 9.59
CA ASN A 70 8.70 21.06 9.96
C ASN A 70 8.04 20.45 8.72
N PHE A 71 7.57 19.21 8.86
CA PHE A 71 6.91 18.50 7.76
C PHE A 71 5.69 19.33 7.29
N PRO A 72 5.50 19.51 5.97
CA PRO A 72 4.43 20.36 5.47
C PRO A 72 3.04 19.82 5.83
N ASP A 73 2.17 20.71 6.30
CA ASP A 73 0.76 20.42 6.54
C ASP A 73 -0.01 20.43 5.22
N TRP A 74 -0.18 19.25 4.62
CA TRP A 74 -1.01 19.06 3.44
C TRP A 74 -2.05 17.96 3.66
N TRP A 75 -2.96 17.82 2.70
CA TRP A 75 -4.08 16.87 2.76
C TRP A 75 -3.62 15.45 3.17
N GLY A 76 -2.50 14.95 2.63
CA GLY A 76 -1.97 13.63 2.96
C GLY A 76 -1.50 13.47 4.42
N THR A 77 -1.03 14.55 5.07
CA THR A 77 -0.60 14.52 6.48
C THR A 77 -1.76 14.67 7.46
N ARG A 78 -2.86 15.32 7.06
CA ARG A 78 -4.01 15.62 7.93
C ARG A 78 -5.17 14.63 7.85
N VAL A 79 -5.41 14.04 6.68
CA VAL A 79 -6.66 13.31 6.42
C VAL A 79 -6.66 11.90 7.00
N TRP A 80 -5.50 11.25 7.12
CA TRP A 80 -5.43 9.90 7.66
C TRP A 80 -5.93 9.82 9.11
N GLN A 81 -5.70 10.85 9.93
CA GLN A 81 -6.18 10.91 11.32
C GLN A 81 -7.70 11.10 11.45
N ASN A 82 -8.35 11.66 10.42
CA ASN A 82 -9.79 11.93 10.42
C ASN A 82 -10.60 10.81 9.74
N THR A 83 -9.95 9.69 9.40
CA THR A 83 -10.62 8.56 8.74
C THR A 83 -11.27 7.65 9.78
N LEU A 84 -12.47 7.13 9.48
CA LEU A 84 -13.22 6.23 10.36
C LEU A 84 -12.41 4.99 10.79
N ASP A 85 -11.53 4.52 9.92
CA ASP A 85 -10.60 3.42 10.19
C ASP A 85 -9.58 3.75 11.28
N PHE A 86 -9.08 5.00 11.30
CA PHE A 86 -8.13 5.46 12.33
C PHE A 86 -8.81 5.70 13.67
N ASN A 87 -10.05 6.22 13.66
CA ASN A 87 -10.81 6.52 14.87
C ASN A 87 -11.53 5.30 15.46
N GLY A 88 -11.31 4.08 14.93
CA GLY A 88 -11.91 2.85 15.43
C GLY A 88 -13.45 2.81 15.35
N THR A 89 -14.05 3.70 14.56
CA THR A 89 -15.51 3.86 14.39
C THR A 89 -15.97 3.34 13.02
N ALA A 90 -15.09 2.66 12.28
CA ALA A 90 -15.41 1.94 11.06
C ALA A 90 -16.26 0.70 11.37
N VAL A 91 -17.55 0.92 11.64
CA VAL A 91 -18.54 -0.13 11.85
C VAL A 91 -19.61 -0.02 10.77
N THR A 92 -19.68 -1.02 9.89
CA THR A 92 -20.68 -1.08 8.81
C THR A 92 -22.12 -1.17 9.37
N ARG A 93 -22.29 -1.74 10.58
CA ARG A 93 -23.49 -1.68 11.43
C ARG A 93 -23.09 -1.84 12.89
N GLN A 94 -23.55 -0.95 13.78
CA GLN A 94 -23.51 -1.20 15.21
C GLN A 94 -24.72 -2.04 15.61
N PHE A 95 -24.52 -3.10 16.38
CA PHE A 95 -25.61 -3.80 17.04
C PHE A 95 -26.15 -2.88 18.13
N ILE A 96 -27.32 -2.28 17.87
CA ILE A 96 -28.06 -1.53 18.87
C ILE A 96 -29.10 -2.51 19.43
N PRO A 97 -29.04 -2.84 20.74
CA PRO A 97 -30.04 -3.69 21.36
C PRO A 97 -31.44 -3.12 21.08
N ASN A 98 -32.37 -3.96 20.60
CA ASN A 98 -33.76 -3.62 20.23
C ASN A 98 -33.98 -2.81 18.93
N VAL A 99 -32.97 -2.57 18.09
CA VAL A 99 -33.16 -1.86 16.80
C VAL A 99 -32.67 -2.65 15.58
N THR A 100 -31.62 -3.47 15.72
CA THR A 100 -31.03 -4.22 14.60
C THR A 100 -31.19 -5.73 14.80
N GLN A 101 -31.73 -6.44 13.79
CA GLN A 101 -31.83 -7.91 13.81
C GLN A 101 -30.43 -8.56 13.85
N PRO A 102 -30.20 -9.61 14.66
CA PRO A 102 -28.92 -10.31 14.71
C PRO A 102 -28.60 -11.00 13.38
N ILE A 103 -27.30 -11.14 13.04
CA ILE A 103 -26.82 -11.83 11.82
C ILE A 103 -26.84 -13.37 12.01
N GLY A 104 -27.66 -13.88 12.93
CA GLY A 104 -27.79 -15.30 13.22
C GLY A 104 -29.17 -15.63 13.79
N PRO A 105 -29.52 -16.93 13.85
CA PRO A 105 -30.79 -17.36 14.42
C PRO A 105 -30.82 -17.06 15.93
N GLU A 106 -31.94 -16.58 16.44
CA GLU A 106 -32.12 -16.24 17.86
C GLU A 106 -32.13 -17.49 18.76
N THR A 107 -32.38 -18.65 18.17
CA THR A 107 -32.30 -19.96 18.83
C THR A 107 -31.66 -20.96 17.87
N TRP A 108 -30.72 -21.76 18.37
CA TRP A 108 -30.14 -22.90 17.64
C TRP A 108 -31.20 -23.95 17.33
#